data_AF-A0A947CHU8-F1
#
_entry.id   AF-A0A947CHU8-F1
#
_cell.length_a   1.000
_cell.length_b   1.000
_cell.length_c   1.000
_cell.angle_alpha   90.00
_cell.angle_beta   90.00
_cell.angle_gamma   90.00
#
_symmetry.space_group_name_H-M   'P 1'
#
loop_
_entity.id
_entity.type
_entity.pdbx_description
1 polymer ?
#
loop_
_entity_poly.entity_id
_entity_poly.type
_entity_poly.pdbx_seq_one_letter_code
_entity_poly.pdbx_strand_id
1 'polypeptide(L)'
;MIRWRLAAILTAVLLTSAGTASADVAFPARLDVVEQDEGVFEIIFTLPIVEGRKLRAEPRMPPTCSDISERETGASAGGVTATWAVECEPASLAGEAILIEGLLGTQTDLAFTLTLRDGREYSSILRPSRPGFLVPENPSKVALAAEATISGLRRTVRHLSLWLVIALSALLGQQPRALARAAGAFALGHLVAQWLGGQGWLEVTPAARDLLVWTAIAVPAIRLAGGGDGWKNWLQPLWPAALLLGLLFGGAQPEALPTEGLSNAEQLLALVLFSIGCGAALLLMVAAAHELTVLFGLVAEGRWRETGRRVSGYVIGSLAVAMVVALLVGVSVGVGGGLRAPLEFALLAAVLGPIIVLTGRRGGGVSAGFAALAVVGAALGVARIPLPAASLVTLGSLLVLGGALAMAKPLGARWAIAVAVVAVLAHSWATAEVLAENVSRSTAVTCGAVLVAVCVFYASLVASRDLRVERVSLPARMLGAFVAVLAVAWRLAEYRSWFEREVATEAALGLARLPLLSIGLLIVAVIWWMRGGGKSPLPEAEQRPRGLHRLAFVGAFLLLPYG
;
A
#
# COMPACT_ATOMS: atom_id res chain seq x y z
N MET A 1 -3.49 -22.78 -30.34
CA MET A 1 -2.11 -22.33 -30.69
C MET A 1 -1.98 -20.82 -30.84
N ILE A 2 -2.92 -20.12 -31.49
CA ILE A 2 -2.90 -18.63 -31.64
C ILE A 2 -2.90 -17.85 -30.31
N ARG A 3 -3.60 -18.35 -29.28
CA ARG A 3 -3.64 -17.71 -27.94
C ARG A 3 -2.30 -17.67 -27.19
N TRP A 4 -1.42 -18.65 -27.43
CA TRP A 4 -0.10 -18.72 -26.78
C TRP A 4 0.94 -17.84 -27.50
N ARG A 5 0.78 -17.66 -28.82
CA ARG A 5 1.64 -16.78 -29.63
C ARG A 5 1.43 -15.30 -29.32
N LEU A 6 0.19 -14.88 -29.08
CA LEU A 6 -0.11 -13.49 -28.69
C LEU A 6 0.42 -13.15 -27.30
N ALA A 7 0.32 -14.07 -26.34
CA ALA A 7 0.90 -13.89 -25.01
C ALA A 7 2.44 -13.75 -25.08
N ALA A 8 3.11 -14.62 -25.85
CA ALA A 8 4.57 -14.57 -26.01
C ALA A 8 5.07 -13.30 -26.71
N ILE A 9 4.33 -12.81 -27.71
CA ILE A 9 4.67 -11.56 -28.40
C ILE A 9 4.48 -10.35 -27.47
N LEU A 10 3.42 -10.33 -26.66
CA LEU A 10 3.21 -9.28 -25.65
C LEU A 10 4.32 -9.28 -24.59
N THR A 11 4.73 -10.46 -24.11
CA THR A 11 5.83 -10.57 -23.15
C THR A 11 7.15 -10.09 -23.76
N ALA A 12 7.44 -10.44 -25.02
CA ALA A 12 8.66 -10.01 -25.70
C ALA A 12 8.73 -8.49 -25.91
N VAL A 13 7.62 -7.84 -26.25
CA VAL A 13 7.55 -6.38 -26.43
C VAL A 13 7.76 -5.64 -25.10
N LEU A 14 7.20 -6.16 -24.00
CA LEU A 14 7.39 -5.62 -22.65
C LEU A 14 8.84 -5.74 -22.13
N LEU A 15 9.56 -6.79 -22.55
CA LEU A 15 10.97 -7.01 -22.17
C LEU A 15 11.93 -6.07 -22.89
N THR A 16 11.60 -5.64 -24.12
CA THR A 16 12.48 -4.79 -24.95
C THR A 16 12.33 -3.29 -24.69
N SER A 17 11.32 -2.85 -23.92
CA SER A 17 11.07 -1.42 -23.62
C SER A 17 11.65 -0.94 -22.29
N ALA A 18 12.49 -1.73 -21.63
CA ALA A 18 13.20 -1.31 -20.43
C ALA A 18 14.35 -0.35 -20.82
N GLY A 19 14.10 0.96 -20.76
CA GLY A 19 15.15 1.96 -20.94
C GLY A 19 16.20 1.89 -19.83
N THR A 20 17.44 2.23 -20.17
CA THR A 20 18.53 2.39 -19.20
C THR A 20 18.30 3.69 -18.43
N ALA A 21 17.90 3.60 -17.16
CA ALA A 21 17.87 4.75 -16.26
C ALA A 21 19.27 4.98 -15.68
N SER A 22 19.81 6.19 -15.83
CA SER A 22 21.02 6.62 -15.15
C SER A 22 20.61 7.30 -13.84
N ALA A 23 21.08 6.79 -12.70
CA ALA A 23 20.91 7.45 -11.42
C ALA A 23 21.98 8.54 -11.26
N ASP A 24 21.59 9.68 -10.70
CA ASP A 24 22.50 10.79 -10.35
C ASP A 24 23.07 10.56 -8.94
N VAL A 25 24.37 10.80 -8.72
CA VAL A 25 25.03 10.51 -7.44
C VAL A 25 24.90 11.70 -6.49
N ALA A 26 24.29 11.48 -5.32
CA ALA A 26 23.87 12.52 -4.39
C ALA A 26 24.93 13.06 -3.42
N PHE A 27 26.19 12.58 -3.45
CA PHE A 27 27.22 13.01 -2.49
C PHE A 27 28.59 13.25 -3.15
N PRO A 28 29.14 14.48 -3.09
CA PRO A 28 30.38 14.84 -3.77
C PRO A 28 31.66 14.42 -3.00
N ALA A 29 31.58 14.16 -1.69
CA ALA A 29 32.68 13.64 -0.87
C ALA A 29 32.31 12.30 -0.23
N ARG A 30 33.19 11.31 -0.33
CA ARG A 30 32.93 9.93 0.13
C ARG A 30 34.20 9.25 0.64
N LEU A 31 34.05 8.46 1.70
CA LEU A 31 35.01 7.48 2.18
C LEU A 31 34.32 6.11 2.23
N ASP A 32 34.75 5.19 1.37
CA ASP A 32 34.36 3.79 1.44
C ASP A 32 35.54 2.99 2.00
N VAL A 33 35.26 2.14 2.99
CA VAL A 33 36.22 1.21 3.61
C VAL A 33 35.67 -0.19 3.40
N VAL A 34 36.35 -1.00 2.61
CA VAL A 34 35.86 -2.34 2.22
C VAL A 34 36.86 -3.39 2.67
N GLU A 35 36.42 -4.31 3.51
CA GLU A 35 37.22 -5.47 3.92
C GLU A 35 37.32 -6.46 2.74
N GLN A 36 38.53 -6.61 2.19
CA GLN A 36 38.81 -7.50 1.06
C GLN A 36 39.21 -8.90 1.56
N ASP A 37 40.09 -8.94 2.55
CA ASP A 37 40.55 -10.15 3.24
C ASP A 37 40.53 -9.90 4.76
N GLU A 38 40.71 -10.96 5.55
CA GLU A 38 40.66 -10.88 7.02
C GLU A 38 41.69 -9.87 7.55
N GLY A 39 41.22 -8.74 8.07
CA GLY A 39 42.07 -7.64 8.56
C GLY A 39 42.65 -6.73 7.47
N VAL A 40 42.33 -6.95 6.19
CA VAL A 40 42.81 -6.15 5.06
C VAL A 40 41.67 -5.33 4.47
N PHE A 41 41.81 -4.00 4.50
CA PHE A 41 40.78 -3.06 4.08
C PHE A 41 41.27 -2.22 2.90
N GLU A 42 40.47 -2.19 1.83
CA GLU A 42 40.60 -1.23 0.75
C GLU A 42 39.89 0.07 1.14
N ILE A 43 40.61 1.17 1.05
CA ILE A 43 40.13 2.52 1.32
C ILE A 43 39.94 3.23 -0.01
N ILE A 44 38.71 3.68 -0.28
CA ILE A 44 38.36 4.45 -1.47
C ILE A 44 37.87 5.83 -1.02
N PHE A 45 38.66 6.84 -1.28
CA PHE A 45 38.41 8.19 -0.79
C PHE A 45 38.22 9.16 -1.96
N THR A 46 36.99 9.63 -2.14
CA THR A 46 36.62 10.56 -3.20
C THR A 46 36.36 11.94 -2.62
N LEU A 47 37.07 12.94 -3.14
CA LEU A 47 36.91 14.34 -2.76
C LEU A 47 36.50 15.18 -3.97
N PRO A 48 35.54 16.11 -3.80
CA PRO A 48 35.13 16.97 -4.87
C PRO A 48 36.18 18.06 -5.14
N ILE A 49 36.20 18.51 -6.38
CA ILE A 49 36.95 19.70 -6.77
C ILE A 49 35.99 20.88 -6.68
N VAL A 50 36.20 21.75 -5.69
CA VAL A 50 35.37 22.95 -5.47
C VAL A 50 36.21 24.17 -5.84
N GLU A 51 35.73 24.97 -6.81
CA GLU A 51 36.45 26.15 -7.33
C GLU A 51 37.90 25.85 -7.80
N GLY A 52 38.13 24.70 -8.42
CA GLY A 52 39.46 24.29 -8.89
C GLY A 52 40.44 23.91 -7.78
N ARG A 53 40.00 23.82 -6.52
CA ARG A 53 40.81 23.40 -5.36
C ARG A 53 40.29 22.09 -4.78
N LYS A 54 41.21 21.18 -4.48
CA LYS A 54 40.93 19.95 -3.74
C LYS A 54 40.80 20.29 -2.26
N LEU A 55 39.76 19.79 -1.60
CA LEU A 55 39.65 19.85 -0.15
C LEU A 55 40.87 19.17 0.50
N ARG A 56 41.51 19.80 1.49
CA ARG A 56 42.59 19.19 2.26
C ARG A 56 42.01 18.36 3.39
N ALA A 57 41.34 17.27 3.04
CA ALA A 57 40.85 16.28 3.98
C ALA A 57 41.58 14.96 3.74
N GLU A 58 41.92 14.24 4.81
CA GLU A 58 42.56 12.92 4.74
C GLU A 58 41.99 12.01 5.81
N PRO A 59 41.64 10.75 5.47
CA PRO A 59 41.26 9.78 6.48
C PRO A 59 42.49 9.32 7.27
N ARG A 60 42.31 9.26 8.58
CA ARG A 60 43.21 8.66 9.56
C ARG A 60 42.61 7.34 10.02
N MET A 61 43.26 6.28 9.62
CA MET A 61 42.98 4.94 10.12
C MET A 61 43.47 4.81 11.57
N PRO A 62 42.89 3.87 12.34
CA PRO A 62 43.33 3.58 13.70
C PRO A 62 44.83 3.21 13.75
N PRO A 63 45.50 3.40 14.91
CA PRO A 63 46.92 3.05 15.07
C PRO A 63 47.18 1.54 14.94
N THR A 64 46.14 0.71 15.03
CA THR A 64 46.20 -0.73 14.78
C THR A 64 46.34 -1.07 13.29
N CYS A 65 46.20 -0.10 12.38
CA CYS A 65 46.25 -0.29 10.94
C CYS A 65 47.52 0.31 10.31
N SER A 66 48.09 -0.39 9.33
CA SER A 66 49.27 0.03 8.57
C SER A 66 49.02 -0.03 7.06
N ASP A 67 49.54 0.95 6.31
CA ASP A 67 49.41 0.99 4.85
C ASP A 67 50.28 -0.12 4.23
N ILE A 68 49.67 -1.00 3.42
CA ILE A 68 50.36 -2.12 2.75
C ILE A 68 50.53 -1.93 1.24
N SER A 69 50.00 -0.83 0.70
CA SER A 69 50.10 -0.48 -0.73
C SER A 69 50.26 1.03 -0.91
N GLU A 70 50.80 1.42 -2.06
CA GLU A 70 50.89 2.83 -2.44
C GLU A 70 49.51 3.39 -2.81
N ARG A 71 49.33 4.70 -2.62
CA ARG A 71 48.07 5.38 -2.94
C ARG A 71 47.96 5.62 -4.43
N GLU A 72 47.03 4.94 -5.09
CA GLU A 72 46.66 5.22 -6.46
C GLU A 72 45.67 6.38 -6.51
N THR A 73 45.89 7.35 -7.41
CA THR A 73 45.00 8.51 -7.53
C THR A 73 44.48 8.66 -8.96
N GLY A 74 43.18 8.86 -9.09
CA GLY A 74 42.49 9.01 -10.36
C GLY A 74 41.49 10.17 -10.33
N ALA A 75 41.32 10.83 -11.47
CA ALA A 75 40.25 11.80 -11.67
C ALA A 75 38.98 11.07 -12.15
N SER A 76 37.85 11.31 -11.48
CA SER A 76 36.53 10.79 -11.86
C SER A 76 35.56 11.94 -12.11
N ALA A 77 34.40 11.64 -12.70
CA ALA A 77 33.35 12.63 -12.95
C ALA A 77 32.85 13.33 -11.66
N GLY A 78 33.07 12.72 -10.49
CA GLY A 78 32.68 13.25 -9.18
C GLY A 78 33.80 13.95 -8.39
N GLY A 79 35.06 13.93 -8.86
CA GLY A 79 36.19 14.55 -8.14
C GLY A 79 37.52 13.81 -8.30
N VAL A 80 38.38 13.90 -7.28
CA VAL A 80 39.63 13.13 -7.18
C VAL A 80 39.39 11.94 -6.25
N THR A 81 39.60 10.74 -6.76
CA THR A 81 39.51 9.49 -5.99
C THR A 81 40.90 8.97 -5.70
N ALA A 82 41.16 8.60 -4.45
CA ALA A 82 42.37 7.92 -4.01
C ALA A 82 42.00 6.53 -3.48
N THR A 83 42.75 5.51 -3.89
CA THR A 83 42.54 4.12 -3.47
C THR A 83 43.84 3.53 -2.92
N TRP A 84 43.78 2.85 -1.78
CA TRP A 84 44.89 2.09 -1.20
C TRP A 84 44.37 1.04 -0.23
N ALA A 85 45.21 0.06 0.10
CA ALA A 85 44.95 -0.99 1.08
C ALA A 85 45.72 -0.78 2.38
N VAL A 86 45.06 -1.11 3.50
CA VAL A 86 45.61 -1.13 4.86
C VAL A 86 45.40 -2.49 5.51
N GLU A 87 46.33 -2.92 6.34
CA GLU A 87 46.23 -4.13 7.16
C GLU A 87 46.19 -3.76 8.65
N CYS A 88 45.21 -4.30 9.38
CA CYS A 88 44.98 -4.00 10.79
C CYS A 88 45.26 -5.20 11.70
N GLU A 89 45.96 -4.96 12.82
CA GLU A 89 46.24 -5.94 13.87
C GLU A 89 45.70 -5.46 15.23
N PRO A 90 44.76 -6.19 15.87
CA PRO A 90 44.10 -7.42 15.39
C PRO A 90 43.24 -7.17 14.15
N ALA A 91 42.91 -8.23 13.41
CA ALA A 91 42.11 -8.22 12.18
C ALA A 91 40.63 -7.82 12.41
N SER A 92 40.40 -6.62 12.95
CA SER A 92 39.10 -6.08 13.32
C SER A 92 39.19 -4.57 13.51
N LEU A 93 38.23 -3.84 12.94
CA LEU A 93 38.01 -2.43 13.23
C LEU A 93 36.99 -2.19 14.36
N ALA A 94 36.38 -3.25 14.91
CA ALA A 94 35.37 -3.12 15.97
C ALA A 94 35.96 -2.47 17.23
N GLY A 95 35.33 -1.40 17.72
CA GLY A 95 35.79 -0.59 18.83
C GLY A 95 36.78 0.53 18.45
N GLU A 96 37.25 0.56 17.20
CA GLU A 96 38.21 1.55 16.72
C GLU A 96 37.54 2.76 16.07
N ALA A 97 38.23 3.90 16.06
CA ALA A 97 37.74 5.15 15.48
C ALA A 97 38.46 5.51 14.18
N ILE A 98 37.69 5.78 13.12
CA ILE A 98 38.19 6.32 11.85
C ILE A 98 37.90 7.82 11.83
N LEU A 99 38.93 8.63 11.69
CA LEU A 99 38.84 10.10 11.74
C LEU A 99 39.15 10.71 10.37
N ILE A 100 38.53 11.84 10.03
CA ILE A 100 38.86 12.62 8.85
C ILE A 100 39.55 13.90 9.31
N GLU A 101 40.87 13.95 9.17
CA GLU A 101 41.61 15.18 9.40
C GLU A 101 41.30 16.19 8.30
N GLY A 102 41.21 17.47 8.66
CA GLY A 102 40.92 18.55 7.72
C GLY A 102 39.45 18.70 7.32
N LEU A 103 38.54 17.88 7.85
CA LEU A 103 37.08 18.06 7.69
C LEU A 103 36.51 19.14 8.65
N LEU A 104 37.13 19.30 9.82
CA LEU A 104 36.76 20.33 10.80
C LEU A 104 36.94 21.74 10.20
N GLY A 105 35.91 22.58 10.33
CA GLY A 105 35.94 23.96 9.81
C GLY A 105 35.60 24.09 8.33
N THR A 106 35.22 23.00 7.66
CA THR A 106 34.70 23.01 6.27
C THR A 106 33.18 23.15 6.25
N GLN A 107 32.58 23.37 5.08
CA GLN A 107 31.12 23.34 4.87
C GLN A 107 30.67 22.07 4.14
N THR A 108 31.55 21.07 4.05
CA THR A 108 31.31 19.86 3.26
C THR A 108 31.02 18.70 4.19
N ASP A 109 29.90 18.02 3.96
CA ASP A 109 29.59 16.75 4.58
C ASP A 109 30.23 15.61 3.77
N LEU A 110 30.63 14.54 4.45
CA LEU A 110 31.27 13.38 3.86
C LEU A 110 30.44 12.12 4.11
N ALA A 111 30.12 11.38 3.06
CA ALA A 111 29.49 10.08 3.19
C ALA A 111 30.53 9.03 3.57
N PHE A 112 30.35 8.35 4.69
CA PHE A 112 31.20 7.25 5.13
C PHE A 112 30.44 5.93 5.04
N THR A 113 31.08 4.93 4.43
CA THR A 113 30.58 3.55 4.39
C THR A 113 31.71 2.59 4.78
N LEU A 114 31.42 1.68 5.70
CA LEU A 114 32.29 0.55 6.04
C LEU A 114 31.55 -0.75 5.71
N THR A 115 32.14 -1.58 4.86
CA THR A 115 31.61 -2.88 4.46
C THR A 115 32.58 -3.97 4.90
N LEU A 116 32.12 -4.85 5.78
CA LEU A 116 32.88 -6.00 6.27
C LEU A 116 32.55 -7.25 5.44
N ARG A 117 33.48 -8.21 5.43
CA ARG A 117 33.36 -9.44 4.63
C ARG A 117 32.19 -10.34 5.06
N ASP A 118 31.78 -10.25 6.32
CA ASP A 118 30.63 -10.99 6.86
C ASP A 118 29.26 -10.38 6.48
N GLY A 119 29.28 -9.27 5.72
CA GLY A 119 28.12 -8.54 5.26
C GLY A 119 27.63 -7.46 6.21
N ARG A 120 28.32 -7.18 7.32
CA ARG A 120 28.03 -6.00 8.13
C ARG A 120 28.36 -4.75 7.33
N GLU A 121 27.44 -3.79 7.40
CA GLU A 121 27.61 -2.48 6.80
C GLU A 121 27.31 -1.40 7.84
N TYR A 122 28.13 -0.36 7.85
CA TYR A 122 27.92 0.85 8.62
C TYR A 122 27.93 2.03 7.68
N SER A 123 26.96 2.94 7.80
CA SER A 123 26.86 4.10 6.93
C SER A 123 26.52 5.33 7.74
N SER A 124 27.35 6.36 7.63
CA SER A 124 27.16 7.60 8.38
C SER A 124 27.53 8.81 7.56
N ILE A 125 26.88 9.95 7.84
CA ILE A 125 27.28 11.24 7.29
C ILE A 125 28.19 11.91 8.30
N LEU A 126 29.47 11.98 7.97
CA LEU A 126 30.47 12.69 8.76
C LEU A 126 30.36 14.18 8.50
N ARG A 127 30.21 14.94 9.58
CA ARG A 127 30.06 16.40 9.54
C ARG A 127 31.32 17.05 10.08
N PRO A 128 31.59 18.32 9.73
CA PRO A 128 32.70 19.08 10.33
C PRO A 128 32.69 19.07 11.87
N SER A 129 31.51 19.02 12.52
CA SER A 129 31.37 18.96 13.97
C SER A 129 31.57 17.57 14.59
N ARG A 130 31.52 16.51 13.78
CA ARG A 130 31.77 15.10 14.16
C ARG A 130 32.53 14.41 13.02
N PRO A 131 33.83 14.70 12.86
CA PRO A 131 34.58 14.32 11.67
C PRO A 131 35.10 12.88 11.73
N GLY A 132 34.38 11.97 12.38
CA GLY A 132 34.83 10.60 12.52
C GLY A 132 33.73 9.65 12.96
N PHE A 133 34.01 8.37 12.81
CA PHE A 133 33.11 7.27 13.12
C PHE A 133 33.80 6.30 14.08
N LEU A 134 33.14 6.00 15.20
CA LEU A 134 33.54 4.93 16.10
C LEU A 134 32.81 3.66 15.68
N VAL A 135 33.55 2.66 15.22
CA VAL A 135 32.98 1.37 14.81
C VAL A 135 32.47 0.64 16.06
N PRO A 136 31.15 0.35 16.16
CA PRO A 136 30.61 -0.32 17.34
C PRO A 136 31.19 -1.73 17.52
N GLU A 137 31.26 -2.20 18.76
CA GLU A 137 31.54 -3.61 19.04
C GLU A 137 30.42 -4.50 18.48
N ASN A 138 30.81 -5.72 18.08
CA ASN A 138 29.86 -6.71 17.60
C ASN A 138 28.85 -7.07 18.71
N PRO A 139 27.54 -7.06 18.43
CA PRO A 139 26.54 -7.39 19.43
C PRO A 139 26.70 -8.85 19.87
N SER A 140 26.60 -9.08 21.18
CA SER A 140 26.53 -10.45 21.72
C SER A 140 25.34 -11.19 21.10
N LYS A 141 25.54 -12.44 20.67
CA LYS A 141 24.47 -13.30 20.12
C LYS A 141 23.28 -13.44 21.08
N VAL A 142 23.54 -13.44 22.39
CA VAL A 142 22.50 -13.51 23.43
C VAL A 142 21.73 -12.20 23.49
N ALA A 143 22.43 -11.07 23.44
CA ALA A 143 21.81 -9.74 23.42
C ALA A 143 20.96 -9.55 22.16
N LEU A 144 21.49 -9.93 21.00
CA LEU A 144 20.76 -9.94 19.73
C LEU A 144 19.50 -10.81 19.82
N ALA A 145 19.61 -12.01 20.39
CA ALA A 145 18.49 -12.92 20.50
C ALA A 145 17.38 -12.39 21.42
N ALA A 146 17.76 -11.82 22.57
CA ALA A 146 16.84 -11.20 23.51
C ALA A 146 16.16 -9.98 22.86
N GLU A 147 16.94 -9.08 22.25
CA GLU A 147 16.43 -7.86 21.62
C GLU A 147 15.49 -8.19 20.47
N ALA A 148 15.86 -9.09 19.55
CA ALA A 148 15.00 -9.51 18.44
C ALA A 148 13.67 -10.08 18.94
N THR A 149 13.71 -11.01 19.91
CA THR A 149 12.51 -11.66 20.45
C THR A 149 11.62 -10.66 21.19
N ILE A 150 12.19 -9.81 22.04
CA ILE A 150 11.45 -8.78 22.81
C ILE A 150 10.88 -7.72 21.87
N SER A 151 11.61 -7.32 20.84
CA SER A 151 11.13 -6.36 19.84
C SER A 151 9.97 -6.93 19.03
N GLY A 152 10.05 -8.19 18.59
CA GLY A 152 8.94 -8.89 17.95
C GLY A 152 7.70 -8.98 18.84
N LEU A 153 7.90 -9.35 20.11
CA LEU A 153 6.85 -9.39 21.13
C LEU A 153 6.19 -8.01 21.30
N ARG A 154 6.99 -6.98 21.59
CA ARG A 154 6.55 -5.62 21.91
C ARG A 154 5.81 -4.99 20.74
N ARG A 155 6.32 -5.15 19.51
CA ARG A 155 5.67 -4.61 18.31
C ARG A 155 4.32 -5.29 18.06
N THR A 156 4.25 -6.62 18.15
CA THR A 156 2.99 -7.35 17.97
C THR A 156 1.94 -6.99 19.02
N VAL A 157 2.33 -6.87 20.30
CA VAL A 157 1.40 -6.50 21.39
C VAL A 157 0.79 -5.10 21.22
N ARG A 158 1.49 -4.16 20.59
CA ARG A 158 1.00 -2.80 20.35
C ARG A 158 -0.12 -2.71 19.30
N HIS A 159 -0.34 -3.76 18.50
CA HIS A 159 -1.39 -3.75 17.49
C HIS A 159 -2.76 -4.10 18.08
N LEU A 160 -3.58 -3.06 18.33
CA LEU A 160 -4.95 -3.20 18.81
C LEU A 160 -5.80 -4.15 17.94
N SER A 161 -5.62 -4.12 16.62
CA SER A 161 -6.38 -4.96 15.71
C SER A 161 -6.14 -6.47 15.92
N LEU A 162 -4.92 -6.89 16.28
CA LEU A 162 -4.61 -8.29 16.61
C LEU A 162 -5.30 -8.73 17.90
N TRP A 163 -5.32 -7.87 18.92
CA TRP A 163 -6.09 -8.12 20.15
C TRP A 163 -7.57 -8.36 19.85
N LEU A 164 -8.16 -7.55 18.98
CA LEU A 164 -9.57 -7.68 18.60
C LEU A 164 -9.85 -8.97 17.81
N VAL A 165 -8.98 -9.35 16.87
CA VAL A 165 -9.11 -10.62 16.13
C VAL A 165 -9.05 -11.83 17.07
N ILE A 166 -8.08 -11.85 17.98
CA ILE A 166 -7.90 -12.96 18.95
C ILE A 166 -9.06 -13.00 19.95
N ALA A 167 -9.48 -11.85 20.48
CA ALA A 167 -10.62 -11.76 21.39
C ALA A 167 -11.93 -12.23 20.74
N LEU A 168 -12.23 -11.77 19.51
CA LEU A 168 -13.40 -12.24 18.76
C LEU A 168 -13.34 -13.74 18.50
N SER A 169 -12.17 -14.27 18.15
CA SER A 169 -11.98 -15.70 17.90
C SER A 169 -12.24 -16.53 19.17
N ALA A 170 -11.74 -16.09 20.32
CA ALA A 170 -12.02 -16.72 21.61
C ALA A 170 -13.51 -16.63 21.99
N LEU A 171 -14.14 -15.46 21.84
CA LEU A 171 -15.57 -15.23 22.13
C LEU A 171 -16.51 -16.02 21.20
N LEU A 172 -16.06 -16.35 19.99
CA LEU A 172 -16.77 -17.25 19.06
C LEU A 172 -16.63 -18.74 19.43
N GLY A 173 -15.86 -19.06 20.47
CA GLY A 173 -15.71 -20.41 21.00
C GLY A 173 -14.62 -21.23 20.32
N GLN A 174 -13.62 -20.59 19.71
CA GLN A 174 -12.48 -21.32 19.15
C GLN A 174 -11.67 -21.98 20.27
N GLN A 175 -11.19 -23.20 20.00
CA GLN A 175 -10.40 -23.95 20.97
C GLN A 175 -9.00 -23.32 21.13
N PRO A 176 -8.40 -23.34 22.34
CA PRO A 176 -7.07 -22.77 22.59
C PRO A 176 -6.00 -23.41 21.70
N ARG A 177 -6.12 -24.71 21.41
CA ARG A 177 -5.22 -25.41 20.47
C ARG A 177 -5.31 -24.88 19.05
N ALA A 178 -6.50 -24.49 18.58
CA ALA A 178 -6.68 -23.89 17.25
C ALA A 178 -6.07 -22.49 17.19
N LEU A 179 -6.22 -21.70 18.26
CA LEU A 179 -5.61 -20.39 18.39
C LEU A 179 -4.07 -20.46 18.49
N ALA A 180 -3.52 -21.45 19.21
CA ALA A 180 -2.08 -21.69 19.26
C ALA A 180 -1.50 -22.05 17.89
N ARG A 181 -2.20 -22.90 17.12
CA ARG A 181 -1.84 -23.19 15.71
C ARG A 181 -1.92 -21.93 14.83
N ALA A 182 -2.93 -21.09 15.05
CA ALA A 182 -3.06 -19.82 14.35
C ALA A 182 -1.90 -18.85 14.68
N ALA A 183 -1.46 -18.79 15.95
CA ALA A 183 -0.31 -18.00 16.36
C ALA A 183 0.99 -18.46 15.66
N GLY A 184 1.23 -19.77 15.57
CA GLY A 184 2.35 -20.32 14.80
C GLY A 184 2.26 -20.01 13.30
N ALA A 185 1.06 -20.13 12.71
CA ALA A 185 0.84 -19.79 11.31
C ALA A 185 1.05 -18.29 11.03
N PHE A 186 0.63 -17.41 11.94
CA PHE A 186 0.90 -15.98 11.85
C PHE A 186 2.40 -15.68 11.90
N ALA A 187 3.13 -16.27 12.86
CA ALA A 187 4.58 -16.09 12.95
C ALA A 187 5.31 -16.56 11.68
N LEU A 188 4.88 -17.69 11.12
CA LEU A 188 5.41 -18.19 9.84
C LEU A 188 5.10 -17.24 8.68
N GLY A 189 3.87 -16.73 8.59
CA GLY A 189 3.48 -15.77 7.56
C GLY A 189 4.28 -14.48 7.67
N HIS A 190 4.51 -14.02 8.90
CA HIS A 190 5.32 -12.83 9.17
C HIS A 190 6.78 -13.01 8.72
N LEU A 191 7.39 -14.15 9.10
CA LEU A 191 8.74 -14.52 8.68
C LEU A 191 8.89 -14.53 7.15
N VAL A 192 7.97 -15.22 6.48
CA VAL A 192 7.98 -15.33 5.01
C VAL A 192 7.80 -13.97 4.36
N ALA A 193 6.86 -13.15 4.83
CA ALA A 193 6.62 -11.84 4.24
C ALA A 193 7.79 -10.88 4.41
N GLN A 194 8.45 -10.86 5.57
CA GLN A 194 9.64 -10.03 5.76
C GLN A 194 10.83 -10.52 4.94
N TRP A 195 11.02 -11.84 4.85
CA TRP A 195 12.05 -12.38 3.97
C TRP A 195 11.81 -11.98 2.51
N LEU A 196 10.58 -12.14 2.01
CA LEU A 196 10.19 -11.70 0.66
C LEU A 196 10.32 -10.18 0.48
N GLY A 197 10.00 -9.40 1.50
CA GLY A 197 10.16 -7.94 1.51
C GLY A 197 11.62 -7.51 1.43
N GLY A 198 12.51 -8.18 2.18
CA GLY A 198 13.96 -7.96 2.13
C GLY A 198 14.57 -8.28 0.75
N GLN A 199 13.96 -9.22 0.00
CA GLN A 199 14.33 -9.50 -1.40
C GLN A 199 13.68 -8.54 -2.41
N GLY A 200 12.81 -7.62 -1.96
CA GLY A 200 12.04 -6.72 -2.81
C GLY A 200 10.87 -7.39 -3.57
N TRP A 201 10.50 -8.63 -3.22
CA TRP A 201 9.45 -9.39 -3.92
C TRP A 201 8.04 -9.14 -3.37
N LEU A 202 7.91 -8.65 -2.13
CA LEU A 202 6.63 -8.36 -1.50
C LEU A 202 6.67 -6.99 -0.83
N GLU A 203 5.79 -6.09 -1.24
CA GLU A 203 5.55 -4.82 -0.56
C GLU A 203 4.07 -4.70 -0.22
N VAL A 204 3.76 -4.51 1.06
CA VAL A 204 2.41 -4.23 1.54
C VAL A 204 2.41 -2.84 2.15
N THR A 205 1.52 -1.95 1.72
CA THR A 205 1.43 -0.63 2.35
C THR A 205 0.73 -0.75 3.71
N PRO A 206 1.12 0.05 4.73
CA PRO A 206 0.44 0.03 6.03
C PRO A 206 -1.08 0.29 5.89
N ALA A 207 -1.47 1.17 4.96
CA ALA A 207 -2.87 1.45 4.67
C ALA A 207 -3.62 0.24 4.13
N ALA A 208 -3.04 -0.51 3.19
CA ALA A 208 -3.64 -1.73 2.65
C ALA A 208 -3.77 -2.83 3.71
N ARG A 209 -2.72 -3.05 4.52
CA ARG A 209 -2.77 -3.95 5.67
C ARG A 209 -3.92 -3.57 6.60
N ASP A 210 -3.96 -2.32 7.06
CA ASP A 210 -4.93 -1.90 8.07
C ASP A 210 -6.36 -2.01 7.56
N LEU A 211 -6.62 -1.62 6.31
CA LEU A 211 -7.94 -1.74 5.69
C LEU A 211 -8.42 -3.20 5.63
N LEU A 212 -7.56 -4.11 5.19
CA LEU A 212 -7.87 -5.54 5.11
C LEU A 212 -8.09 -6.15 6.50
N VAL A 213 -7.23 -5.80 7.47
CA VAL A 213 -7.33 -6.30 8.85
C VAL A 213 -8.64 -5.83 9.51
N TRP A 214 -8.97 -4.54 9.42
CA TRP A 214 -10.22 -4.02 9.99
C TRP A 214 -11.46 -4.61 9.32
N THR A 215 -11.40 -4.86 8.01
CA THR A 215 -12.46 -5.58 7.29
C THR A 215 -12.59 -7.03 7.78
N ALA A 216 -11.47 -7.71 8.00
CA ALA A 216 -11.44 -9.07 8.54
C ALA A 216 -11.96 -9.17 10.00
N ILE A 217 -11.90 -8.07 10.76
CA ILE A 217 -12.48 -7.96 12.11
C ILE A 217 -14.00 -7.72 12.04
N ALA A 218 -14.47 -6.89 11.11
CA ALA A 218 -15.88 -6.52 11.02
C ALA A 218 -16.80 -7.74 10.81
N VAL A 219 -16.41 -8.68 9.95
CA VAL A 219 -17.21 -9.88 9.64
C VAL A 219 -17.50 -10.77 10.88
N PRO A 220 -16.49 -11.26 11.63
CA PRO A 220 -16.74 -12.03 12.84
C PRO A 220 -17.43 -11.22 13.95
N ALA A 221 -17.23 -9.91 14.02
CA ALA A 221 -17.93 -9.05 14.97
C ALA A 221 -19.45 -8.97 14.69
N ILE A 222 -19.85 -8.83 13.42
CA ILE A 222 -21.27 -8.83 13.00
C ILE A 222 -21.94 -10.16 13.37
N ARG A 223 -21.24 -11.29 13.19
CA ARG A 223 -21.74 -12.60 13.63
C ARG A 223 -21.93 -12.64 15.14
N LEU A 224 -20.96 -12.14 15.91
CA LEU A 224 -21.05 -12.12 17.38
C LEU A 224 -22.19 -11.21 17.88
N ALA A 225 -22.55 -10.16 17.12
CA ALA A 225 -23.67 -9.26 17.40
C ALA A 225 -25.07 -9.87 17.09
N GLY A 226 -25.13 -11.08 16.51
CA GLY A 226 -26.39 -11.77 16.17
C GLY A 226 -26.68 -11.84 14.67
N GLY A 227 -25.73 -11.52 13.79
CA GLY A 227 -25.84 -11.77 12.35
C GLY A 227 -25.91 -13.27 12.06
N GLY A 228 -26.91 -13.70 11.26
CA GLY A 228 -27.32 -15.10 11.09
C GLY A 228 -26.26 -16.11 10.59
N ASP A 229 -26.65 -17.39 10.53
CA ASP A 229 -25.78 -18.56 10.32
C ASP A 229 -24.94 -18.59 9.01
N GLY A 230 -25.15 -17.67 8.06
CA GLY A 230 -24.42 -17.64 6.78
C GLY A 230 -22.89 -17.48 6.90
N TRP A 231 -22.39 -17.03 8.05
CA TRP A 231 -20.97 -16.76 8.30
C TRP A 231 -20.31 -17.79 9.24
N LYS A 232 -20.95 -18.95 9.47
CA LYS A 232 -20.53 -19.93 10.49
C LYS A 232 -19.12 -20.51 10.27
N ASN A 233 -18.70 -20.62 9.00
CA ASN A 233 -17.46 -21.32 8.59
C ASN A 233 -16.37 -20.40 8.01
N TRP A 234 -16.57 -19.07 7.98
CA TRP A 234 -15.68 -18.14 7.25
C TRP A 234 -14.20 -18.17 7.70
N LEU A 235 -13.94 -18.56 8.95
CA LEU A 235 -12.61 -18.59 9.56
C LEU A 235 -12.15 -20.01 9.91
N GLN A 236 -12.77 -21.06 9.35
CA GLN A 236 -12.38 -22.44 9.64
C GLN A 236 -11.75 -23.12 8.42
N PRO A 237 -10.52 -23.68 8.56
CA PRO A 237 -9.64 -23.59 9.73
C PRO A 237 -9.05 -22.18 9.93
N LEU A 238 -8.65 -21.80 11.15
CA LEU A 238 -8.14 -20.44 11.44
C LEU A 238 -6.73 -20.17 10.91
N TRP A 239 -5.93 -21.23 10.72
CA TRP A 239 -4.52 -21.11 10.38
C TRP A 239 -4.25 -20.38 9.05
N PRO A 240 -5.02 -20.53 7.95
CA PRO A 240 -4.79 -19.79 6.72
C PRO A 240 -5.08 -18.30 6.89
N ALA A 241 -6.14 -17.95 7.63
CA ALA A 241 -6.45 -16.55 7.92
C ALA A 241 -5.35 -15.90 8.77
N ALA A 242 -4.84 -16.63 9.77
CA ALA A 242 -3.72 -16.17 10.59
C ALA A 242 -2.40 -16.08 9.79
N LEU A 243 -2.14 -17.01 8.87
CA LEU A 243 -1.02 -16.95 7.94
C LEU A 243 -1.10 -15.70 7.05
N LEU A 244 -2.27 -15.41 6.48
CA LEU A 244 -2.51 -14.21 5.68
C LEU A 244 -2.34 -12.93 6.50
N LEU A 245 -2.85 -12.89 7.74
CA LEU A 245 -2.58 -11.79 8.66
C LEU A 245 -1.08 -11.66 8.91
N GLY A 246 -0.37 -12.76 9.16
CA GLY A 246 1.09 -12.77 9.31
C GLY A 246 1.79 -12.14 8.11
N LEU A 247 1.39 -12.53 6.89
CA LEU A 247 1.92 -11.97 5.65
C LEU A 247 1.66 -10.47 5.52
N LEU A 248 0.45 -10.01 5.85
CA LEU A 248 0.08 -8.59 5.79
C LEU A 248 0.84 -7.74 6.82
N PHE A 249 1.05 -8.25 8.03
CA PHE A 249 1.80 -7.55 9.07
C PHE A 249 3.30 -7.53 8.77
N GLY A 250 3.88 -8.67 8.36
CA GLY A 250 5.29 -8.78 8.01
C GLY A 250 5.64 -7.96 6.77
N GLY A 251 4.81 -8.00 5.72
CA GLY A 251 5.06 -7.29 4.47
C GLY A 251 4.85 -5.76 4.54
N ALA A 252 4.21 -5.28 5.62
CA ALA A 252 3.99 -3.84 5.84
C ALA A 252 5.04 -3.20 6.76
N GLN A 253 6.11 -3.93 7.08
CA GLN A 253 7.19 -3.47 7.94
C GLN A 253 8.53 -3.72 7.21
N PRO A 254 9.41 -2.71 7.06
CA PRO A 254 10.62 -2.84 6.25
C PRO A 254 11.59 -3.90 6.78
N GLU A 255 11.88 -3.91 8.09
CA GLU A 255 12.87 -4.84 8.69
C GLU A 255 12.52 -5.26 10.13
N ALA A 256 12.98 -6.45 10.52
CA ALA A 256 12.85 -7.00 11.88
C ALA A 256 13.60 -6.16 12.93
N LEU A 257 14.88 -5.87 12.65
CA LEU A 257 15.77 -4.98 13.39
C LEU A 257 16.52 -4.09 12.39
N PRO A 258 17.07 -2.94 12.82
CA PRO A 258 18.01 -2.18 12.00
C PRO A 258 19.13 -3.12 11.51
N THR A 259 19.35 -3.16 10.19
CA THR A 259 20.34 -4.04 9.56
C THR A 259 21.77 -3.56 9.77
N GLU A 260 21.93 -2.27 10.08
CA GLU A 260 23.22 -1.63 10.32
C GLU A 260 24.01 -2.36 11.41
N GLY A 261 25.24 -2.75 11.08
CA GLY A 261 26.15 -3.47 11.97
C GLY A 261 25.81 -4.94 12.26
N LEU A 262 24.82 -5.53 11.58
CA LEU A 262 24.52 -6.96 11.65
C LEU A 262 25.06 -7.70 10.44
N SER A 263 25.76 -8.81 10.67
CA SER A 263 26.18 -9.73 9.60
C SER A 263 24.98 -10.38 8.91
N ASN A 264 25.17 -10.92 7.70
CA ASN A 264 24.10 -11.62 6.98
C ASN A 264 23.46 -12.76 7.81
N ALA A 265 24.29 -13.49 8.56
CA ALA A 265 23.82 -14.56 9.44
C ALA A 265 23.02 -14.03 10.64
N GLU A 266 23.45 -12.91 11.23
CA GLU A 266 22.76 -12.26 12.35
C GLU A 266 21.43 -11.63 11.92
N GLN A 267 21.36 -11.06 10.71
CA GLN A 267 20.12 -10.54 10.14
C GLN A 267 19.07 -11.66 9.97
N LEU A 268 19.47 -12.82 9.42
CA LEU A 268 18.59 -13.99 9.31
C LEU A 268 18.16 -14.52 10.68
N LEU A 269 19.08 -14.60 11.64
CA LEU A 269 18.78 -15.02 13.00
C LEU A 269 17.80 -14.06 13.68
N ALA A 270 18.03 -12.74 13.56
CA ALA A 270 17.17 -11.70 14.08
C ALA A 270 15.76 -11.80 13.50
N LEU A 271 15.64 -12.01 12.19
CA LEU A 271 14.36 -12.21 11.50
C LEU A 271 13.57 -13.41 12.07
N VAL A 272 14.24 -14.55 12.28
CA VAL A 272 13.61 -15.75 12.87
C VAL A 272 13.18 -15.50 14.31
N LEU A 273 14.05 -14.95 15.15
CA LEU A 273 13.79 -14.68 16.56
C LEU A 273 12.72 -13.61 16.78
N PHE A 274 12.71 -12.57 15.94
CA PHE A 274 11.65 -11.57 15.88
C PHE A 274 10.30 -12.23 15.60
N SER A 275 10.24 -13.11 14.60
CA SER A 275 9.01 -13.83 14.24
C SER A 275 8.53 -14.77 15.35
N ILE A 276 9.46 -15.42 16.07
CA ILE A 276 9.15 -16.18 17.28
C ILE A 276 8.55 -15.27 18.36
N GLY A 277 9.14 -14.09 18.58
CA GLY A 277 8.59 -13.06 19.46
C GLY A 277 7.16 -12.65 19.09
N CYS A 278 6.87 -12.49 17.80
CA CYS A 278 5.51 -12.23 17.31
C CYS A 278 4.53 -13.37 17.62
N GLY A 279 4.95 -14.62 17.45
CA GLY A 279 4.16 -15.80 17.82
C GLY A 279 3.90 -15.86 19.33
N ALA A 280 4.92 -15.59 20.15
CA ALA A 280 4.81 -15.54 21.60
C ALA A 280 3.82 -14.44 22.06
N ALA A 281 3.82 -13.28 21.41
CA ALA A 281 2.85 -12.21 21.67
C ALA A 281 1.41 -12.67 21.43
N LEU A 282 1.15 -13.37 20.32
CA LEU A 282 -0.18 -13.89 20.06
C LEU A 282 -0.59 -14.97 21.08
N LEU A 283 0.32 -15.81 21.54
CA LEU A 283 0.03 -16.77 22.61
C LEU A 283 -0.35 -16.06 23.92
N LEU A 284 0.33 -14.96 24.27
CA LEU A 284 -0.05 -14.13 25.41
C LEU A 284 -1.44 -13.50 25.23
N MET A 285 -1.75 -12.99 24.03
CA MET A 285 -3.09 -12.47 23.71
C MET A 285 -4.17 -13.56 23.81
N VAL A 286 -3.87 -14.78 23.36
CA VAL A 286 -4.79 -15.92 23.45
C VAL A 286 -5.07 -16.28 24.91
N ALA A 287 -4.04 -16.32 25.76
CA ALA A 287 -4.20 -16.54 27.19
C ALA A 287 -5.10 -15.46 27.82
N ALA A 288 -4.79 -14.19 27.57
CA ALA A 288 -5.58 -13.05 28.07
C ALA A 288 -7.03 -13.05 27.56
N ALA A 289 -7.26 -13.40 26.28
CA ALA A 289 -8.59 -13.50 25.72
C ALA A 289 -9.40 -14.64 26.35
N HIS A 290 -8.76 -15.76 26.68
CA HIS A 290 -9.43 -16.86 27.39
C HIS A 290 -9.79 -16.50 28.83
N GLU A 291 -8.90 -15.84 29.57
CA GLU A 291 -9.22 -15.31 30.91
C GLU A 291 -10.45 -14.40 30.86
N LEU A 292 -10.55 -13.53 29.85
CA LEU A 292 -11.73 -12.69 29.63
C LEU A 292 -13.01 -13.51 29.39
N THR A 293 -12.94 -14.61 28.63
CA THR A 293 -14.10 -15.49 28.42
C THR A 293 -14.53 -16.22 29.70
N VAL A 294 -13.57 -16.57 30.56
CA VAL A 294 -13.84 -17.19 31.87
C VAL A 294 -14.50 -16.19 32.80
N LEU A 295 -14.00 -14.95 32.86
CA LEU A 295 -14.59 -13.86 33.63
C LEU A 295 -16.05 -13.61 33.26
N PHE A 296 -16.39 -13.57 31.95
CA PHE A 296 -17.79 -13.46 31.53
C PHE A 296 -18.68 -14.66 31.91
N GLY A 297 -18.07 -15.84 32.12
CA GLY A 297 -18.78 -17.02 32.62
C GLY A 297 -19.03 -16.97 34.13
N LEU A 298 -18.11 -16.36 34.90
CA LEU A 298 -18.21 -16.23 36.35
C LEU A 298 -19.15 -15.09 36.77
N VAL A 299 -19.19 -13.99 36.01
CA VAL A 299 -20.04 -12.84 36.32
C VAL A 299 -21.52 -13.19 36.10
N ALA A 300 -22.33 -13.02 37.16
CA ALA A 300 -23.78 -13.21 37.17
C ALA A 300 -24.25 -14.61 36.70
N GLU A 301 -23.52 -15.67 37.09
CA GLU A 301 -23.86 -17.08 36.79
C GLU A 301 -24.05 -17.35 35.28
N GLY A 302 -23.29 -16.66 34.43
CA GLY A 302 -23.38 -16.82 32.97
C GLY A 302 -24.59 -16.17 32.31
N ARG A 303 -25.49 -15.50 33.06
CA ARG A 303 -26.62 -14.74 32.49
C ARG A 303 -26.15 -13.62 31.56
N TRP A 304 -24.97 -13.06 31.82
CA TRP A 304 -24.36 -12.02 31.01
C TRP A 304 -23.52 -12.55 29.84
N ARG A 305 -23.38 -13.87 29.69
CA ARG A 305 -22.53 -14.46 28.65
C ARG A 305 -23.00 -14.12 27.24
N GLU A 306 -24.30 -14.26 26.99
CA GLU A 306 -24.88 -13.97 25.66
C GLU A 306 -25.00 -12.45 25.42
N THR A 307 -25.45 -11.69 26.42
CA THR A 307 -25.54 -10.23 26.35
C THR A 307 -24.16 -9.60 26.15
N GLY A 308 -23.15 -10.02 26.92
CA GLY A 308 -21.78 -9.53 26.84
C GLY A 308 -21.11 -9.86 25.51
N ARG A 309 -21.35 -11.05 24.94
CA ARG A 309 -20.91 -11.40 23.58
C ARG A 309 -21.54 -10.48 22.54
N ARG A 310 -22.86 -10.26 22.58
CA ARG A 310 -23.54 -9.38 21.64
C ARG A 310 -23.06 -7.93 21.75
N VAL A 311 -22.95 -7.40 22.97
CA VAL A 311 -22.42 -6.04 23.22
C VAL A 311 -21.00 -5.93 22.68
N SER A 312 -20.13 -6.91 22.95
CA SER A 312 -18.77 -6.95 22.40
C SER A 312 -18.77 -6.96 20.87
N GLY A 313 -19.67 -7.75 20.26
CA GLY A 313 -19.85 -7.76 18.80
C GLY A 313 -20.24 -6.40 18.24
N TYR A 314 -21.20 -5.70 18.87
CA TYR A 314 -21.59 -4.35 18.46
C TYR A 314 -20.46 -3.32 18.64
N VAL A 315 -19.77 -3.34 19.79
CA VAL A 315 -18.68 -2.38 20.07
C VAL A 315 -17.51 -2.61 19.12
N ILE A 316 -17.01 -3.83 19.02
CA ILE A 316 -15.87 -4.17 18.16
C ILE A 316 -16.24 -4.00 16.68
N GLY A 317 -17.45 -4.40 16.29
CA GLY A 317 -17.94 -4.25 14.92
C GLY A 317 -18.10 -2.79 14.51
N SER A 318 -18.67 -1.95 15.38
CA SER A 318 -18.81 -0.51 15.12
C SER A 318 -17.45 0.17 15.01
N LEU A 319 -16.50 -0.16 15.90
CA LEU A 319 -15.13 0.34 15.82
C LEU A 319 -14.45 -0.11 14.52
N ALA A 320 -14.56 -1.38 14.15
CA ALA A 320 -13.95 -1.92 12.94
C ALA A 320 -14.49 -1.23 11.67
N VAL A 321 -15.82 -1.07 11.58
CA VAL A 321 -16.45 -0.34 10.48
C VAL A 321 -16.02 1.13 10.48
N ALA A 322 -15.98 1.79 11.64
CA ALA A 322 -15.52 3.17 11.75
C ALA A 322 -14.06 3.32 11.31
N MET A 323 -13.18 2.37 11.64
CA MET A 323 -11.78 2.36 11.21
C MET A 323 -11.65 2.11 9.71
N VAL A 324 -12.44 1.19 9.13
CA VAL A 324 -12.50 1.02 7.67
C VAL A 324 -12.91 2.33 7.00
N VAL A 325 -13.98 2.98 7.49
CA VAL A 325 -14.43 4.28 6.96
C VAL A 325 -13.35 5.34 7.13
N ALA A 326 -12.72 5.45 8.30
CA ALA A 326 -11.67 6.43 8.57
C ALA A 326 -10.44 6.22 7.69
N LEU A 327 -10.03 4.97 7.43
CA LEU A 327 -8.92 4.65 6.54
C LEU A 327 -9.27 4.97 5.09
N LEU A 328 -10.49 4.67 4.65
CA LEU A 328 -10.96 5.04 3.31
C LEU A 328 -11.04 6.57 3.15
N VAL A 329 -11.47 7.27 4.20
CA VAL A 329 -11.45 8.73 4.24
C VAL A 329 -10.00 9.24 4.25
N GLY A 330 -9.10 8.63 5.00
CA GLY A 330 -7.68 8.96 5.02
C GLY A 330 -7.01 8.77 3.66
N VAL A 331 -7.30 7.66 2.97
CA VAL A 331 -6.91 7.43 1.57
C VAL A 331 -7.55 8.46 0.64
N SER A 332 -8.75 8.98 0.97
CA SER A 332 -9.39 10.04 0.19
C SER A 332 -8.84 11.44 0.42
N VAL A 333 -8.35 11.75 1.62
CA VAL A 333 -7.95 13.09 2.07
C VAL A 333 -6.42 13.28 2.08
N GLY A 334 -5.66 12.18 2.09
CA GLY A 334 -4.20 12.17 2.15
C GLY A 334 -3.54 12.77 0.92
N VAL A 335 -2.57 13.66 1.16
CA VAL A 335 -1.70 14.24 0.14
C VAL A 335 -0.70 13.16 -0.28
N GLY A 336 -1.01 12.45 -1.35
CA GLY A 336 -0.21 11.32 -1.85
C GLY A 336 -1.10 10.26 -2.47
N GLY A 337 -1.62 10.54 -3.68
CA GLY A 337 -2.57 9.69 -4.41
C GLY A 337 -2.06 8.32 -4.86
N GLY A 338 -0.89 7.86 -4.38
CA GLY A 338 -0.20 6.65 -4.85
C GLY A 338 -1.03 5.37 -4.82
N LEU A 339 -1.92 5.21 -3.83
CA LEU A 339 -2.80 4.03 -3.70
C LEU A 339 -4.22 4.27 -4.21
N ARG A 340 -4.59 5.52 -4.49
CA ARG A 340 -5.97 5.87 -4.86
C ARG A 340 -6.32 5.29 -6.22
N ALA A 341 -5.50 5.51 -7.25
CA ALA A 341 -5.77 5.00 -8.58
C ALA A 341 -5.82 3.46 -8.67
N PRO A 342 -4.86 2.70 -8.07
CA PRO A 342 -4.98 1.23 -7.99
C PRO A 342 -6.25 0.76 -7.28
N LEU A 343 -6.66 1.45 -6.20
CA LEU A 343 -7.87 1.11 -5.45
C LEU A 343 -9.15 1.43 -6.25
N GLU A 344 -9.21 2.59 -6.91
CA GLU A 344 -10.27 2.95 -7.84
C GLU A 344 -10.47 1.85 -8.89
N PHE A 345 -9.38 1.35 -9.46
CA PHE A 345 -9.44 0.30 -10.47
C PHE A 345 -9.92 -1.05 -9.93
N ALA A 346 -9.48 -1.43 -8.73
CA ALA A 346 -9.97 -2.65 -8.06
C ALA A 346 -11.46 -2.56 -7.70
N LEU A 347 -11.95 -1.39 -7.25
CA LEU A 347 -13.37 -1.16 -6.96
C LEU A 347 -14.22 -1.17 -8.23
N LEU A 348 -13.71 -0.60 -9.33
CA LEU A 348 -14.34 -0.72 -10.63
C LEU A 348 -14.49 -2.20 -10.99
N ALA A 349 -13.40 -2.97 -10.92
CA ALA A 349 -13.40 -4.41 -11.20
C ALA A 349 -14.43 -5.17 -10.35
N ALA A 350 -14.53 -4.84 -9.06
CA ALA A 350 -15.48 -5.47 -8.14
C ALA A 350 -16.95 -5.18 -8.50
N VAL A 351 -17.29 -3.94 -8.86
CA VAL A 351 -18.66 -3.53 -9.22
C VAL A 351 -19.04 -3.93 -10.63
N LEU A 352 -18.08 -3.99 -11.55
CA LEU A 352 -18.34 -4.29 -12.96
C LEU A 352 -18.78 -5.74 -13.18
N GLY A 353 -18.28 -6.68 -12.36
CA GLY A 353 -18.68 -8.09 -12.42
C GLY A 353 -20.20 -8.31 -12.34
N PRO A 354 -20.89 -7.92 -11.25
CA PRO A 354 -22.33 -8.07 -11.13
C PRO A 354 -23.09 -7.27 -12.19
N ILE A 355 -22.63 -6.06 -12.57
CA ILE A 355 -23.28 -5.27 -13.61
C ILE A 355 -23.28 -5.99 -14.95
N ILE A 356 -22.15 -6.56 -15.37
CA ILE A 356 -22.07 -7.30 -16.63
C ILE A 356 -22.94 -8.56 -16.58
N VAL A 357 -22.98 -9.28 -15.46
CA VAL A 357 -23.89 -10.43 -15.31
C VAL A 357 -25.35 -10.02 -15.44
N LEU A 358 -25.75 -8.88 -14.88
CA LEU A 358 -27.11 -8.34 -14.99
C LEU A 358 -27.48 -7.95 -16.44
N THR A 359 -26.51 -7.73 -17.33
CA THR A 359 -26.77 -7.54 -18.78
C THR A 359 -27.00 -8.85 -19.55
N GLY A 360 -26.92 -10.00 -18.88
CA GLY A 360 -27.07 -11.33 -19.50
C GLY A 360 -25.80 -11.88 -20.15
N ARG A 361 -24.66 -11.20 -20.01
CA ARG A 361 -23.36 -11.66 -20.56
C ARG A 361 -22.57 -12.45 -19.53
N ARG A 362 -22.05 -13.61 -19.94
CA ARG A 362 -21.28 -14.53 -19.09
C ARG A 362 -20.15 -15.16 -19.91
N GLY A 363 -19.13 -15.68 -19.22
CA GLY A 363 -18.07 -16.51 -19.81
C GLY A 363 -16.72 -15.82 -20.02
N GLY A 364 -15.71 -16.60 -20.43
CA GLY A 364 -14.31 -16.17 -20.47
C GLY A 364 -14.01 -15.05 -21.48
N GLY A 365 -14.85 -14.83 -22.49
CA GLY A 365 -14.71 -13.72 -23.43
C GLY A 365 -14.83 -12.33 -22.76
N VAL A 366 -15.62 -12.23 -21.69
CA VAL A 366 -15.79 -10.98 -20.93
C VAL A 366 -14.52 -10.67 -20.12
N SER A 367 -13.96 -11.68 -19.45
CA SER A 367 -12.71 -11.54 -18.68
C SER A 367 -11.52 -11.23 -19.59
N ALA A 368 -11.45 -11.86 -20.77
CA ALA A 368 -10.43 -11.53 -21.77
C ALA A 368 -10.56 -10.10 -22.30
N GLY A 369 -11.80 -9.63 -22.54
CA GLY A 369 -12.05 -8.25 -22.96
C GLY A 369 -11.63 -7.23 -21.90
N PHE A 370 -11.94 -7.49 -20.63
CA PHE A 370 -11.49 -6.64 -19.51
C PHE A 370 -9.97 -6.59 -19.43
N ALA A 371 -9.30 -7.74 -19.48
CA ALA A 371 -7.83 -7.80 -19.43
C ALA A 371 -7.18 -7.06 -20.61
N ALA A 372 -7.71 -7.23 -21.83
CA ALA A 372 -7.20 -6.52 -23.00
C ALA A 372 -7.34 -4.99 -22.87
N LEU A 373 -8.49 -4.50 -22.41
CA LEU A 373 -8.71 -3.07 -22.16
C LEU A 373 -7.80 -2.54 -21.04
N ALA A 374 -7.61 -3.31 -19.98
CA ALA A 374 -6.71 -2.95 -18.89
C ALA A 374 -5.26 -2.81 -19.40
N VAL A 375 -4.77 -3.78 -20.18
CA VAL A 375 -3.43 -3.71 -20.78
C VAL A 375 -3.28 -2.48 -21.68
N VAL A 376 -4.28 -2.17 -22.51
CA VAL A 376 -4.26 -0.97 -23.36
C VAL A 376 -4.21 0.30 -22.49
N GLY A 377 -5.08 0.42 -21.48
CA GLY A 377 -5.09 1.58 -20.59
C GLY A 377 -3.76 1.76 -19.86
N ALA A 378 -3.20 0.67 -19.31
CA ALA A 378 -1.89 0.70 -18.66
C ALA A 378 -0.77 1.12 -19.62
N ALA A 379 -0.75 0.59 -20.85
CA ALA A 379 0.24 0.97 -21.86
C ALA A 379 0.16 2.46 -22.20
N LEU A 380 -1.04 3.02 -22.35
CA LEU A 380 -1.23 4.45 -22.58
C LEU A 380 -0.72 5.30 -21.40
N GLY A 381 -0.93 4.84 -20.17
CA GLY A 381 -0.50 5.53 -18.95
C GLY A 381 1.02 5.49 -18.75
N VAL A 382 1.65 4.32 -18.98
CA VAL A 382 3.11 4.18 -18.99
C VAL A 382 3.74 5.05 -20.09
N ALA A 383 3.09 5.12 -21.26
CA ALA A 383 3.50 5.98 -22.37
C ALA A 383 3.26 7.49 -22.11
N ARG A 384 2.70 7.87 -20.95
CA ARG A 384 2.39 9.26 -20.58
C ARG A 384 1.54 9.99 -21.62
N ILE A 385 0.66 9.27 -22.32
CA ILE A 385 -0.28 9.87 -23.26
C ILE A 385 -1.38 10.54 -22.41
N PRO A 386 -1.58 11.87 -22.48
CA PRO A 386 -2.49 12.58 -21.59
C PRO A 386 -3.94 12.16 -21.84
N LEU A 387 -4.66 11.82 -20.78
CA LEU A 387 -6.08 11.54 -20.82
C LEU A 387 -6.87 12.70 -20.17
N PRO A 388 -7.44 13.60 -20.98
CA PRO A 388 -8.11 14.79 -20.44
C PRO A 388 -9.29 14.38 -19.56
N ALA A 389 -9.45 15.09 -18.44
CA ALA A 389 -10.49 14.82 -17.45
C ALA A 389 -10.51 13.37 -16.93
N ALA A 390 -9.35 12.73 -16.79
CA ALA A 390 -9.25 11.36 -16.27
C ALA A 390 -10.00 11.17 -14.94
N SER A 391 -9.87 12.08 -13.97
CA SER A 391 -10.57 11.95 -12.69
C SER A 391 -12.10 12.08 -12.81
N LEU A 392 -12.60 12.86 -13.78
CA LEU A 392 -14.03 12.87 -14.13
C LEU A 392 -14.50 11.48 -14.57
N VAL A 393 -13.72 10.84 -15.44
CA VAL A 393 -14.06 9.54 -16.02
C VAL A 393 -13.94 8.44 -14.96
N THR A 394 -12.90 8.45 -14.13
CA THR A 394 -12.71 7.41 -13.11
C THR A 394 -13.76 7.52 -12.00
N LEU A 395 -13.94 8.69 -11.39
CA LEU A 395 -14.94 8.89 -10.34
C LEU A 395 -16.37 8.83 -10.85
N GLY A 396 -16.63 9.41 -12.03
CA GLY A 396 -17.94 9.39 -12.65
C GLY A 396 -18.41 7.97 -12.99
N SER A 397 -17.50 7.12 -13.51
CA SER A 397 -17.82 5.73 -13.78
C SER A 397 -18.11 4.92 -12.50
N LEU A 398 -17.33 5.12 -11.42
CA LEU A 398 -17.61 4.49 -10.12
C LEU A 398 -18.96 4.92 -9.55
N LEU A 399 -19.29 6.22 -9.63
CA LEU A 399 -20.56 6.76 -9.15
C LEU A 399 -21.76 6.20 -9.92
N VAL A 400 -21.67 6.17 -11.26
CA VAL A 400 -22.74 5.66 -12.14
C VAL A 400 -22.95 4.17 -11.96
N LEU A 401 -21.88 3.38 -11.99
CA LEU A 401 -21.94 1.92 -11.88
C LEU A 401 -22.33 1.49 -10.46
N GLY A 402 -21.69 2.07 -9.44
CA GLY A 402 -22.02 1.82 -8.03
C GLY A 402 -23.46 2.19 -7.70
N GLY A 403 -23.92 3.37 -8.14
CA GLY A 403 -25.29 3.83 -7.94
C GLY A 403 -26.33 2.94 -8.63
N ALA A 404 -26.07 2.52 -9.88
CA ALA A 404 -26.94 1.59 -10.61
C ALA A 404 -27.12 0.27 -9.86
N LEU A 405 -26.03 -0.27 -9.31
CA LEU A 405 -26.04 -1.51 -8.53
C LEU A 405 -26.73 -1.32 -7.17
N ALA A 406 -26.47 -0.21 -6.47
CA ALA A 406 -27.06 0.13 -5.17
C ALA A 406 -28.60 0.23 -5.23
N MET A 407 -29.08 0.92 -6.27
CA MET A 407 -30.51 1.16 -6.50
C MET A 407 -31.22 -0.04 -7.14
N ALA A 408 -30.50 -1.12 -7.46
CA ALA A 408 -31.02 -2.26 -8.22
C ALA A 408 -31.68 -1.84 -9.55
N LYS A 409 -31.12 -0.82 -10.21
CA LYS A 409 -31.57 -0.30 -11.51
C LYS A 409 -30.44 -0.45 -12.52
N PRO A 410 -30.22 -1.65 -13.09
CA PRO A 410 -29.13 -1.88 -14.01
C PRO A 410 -29.25 -1.00 -15.25
N LEU A 411 -28.11 -0.53 -15.75
CA LEU A 411 -28.04 0.18 -17.02
C LEU A 411 -28.45 -0.77 -18.16
N GLY A 412 -29.06 -0.21 -19.21
CA GLY A 412 -29.29 -0.98 -20.44
C GLY A 412 -27.97 -1.54 -20.98
N ALA A 413 -27.98 -2.75 -21.52
CA ALA A 413 -26.76 -3.49 -21.88
C ALA A 413 -25.76 -2.67 -22.70
N ARG A 414 -26.23 -1.94 -23.72
CA ARG A 414 -25.39 -1.06 -24.57
C ARG A 414 -24.64 -0.01 -23.76
N TRP A 415 -25.32 0.66 -22.84
CA TRP A 415 -24.74 1.69 -21.97
C TRP A 415 -23.80 1.11 -20.93
N ALA A 416 -24.16 -0.03 -20.32
CA ALA A 416 -23.30 -0.72 -19.37
C ALA A 416 -21.94 -1.08 -19.99
N ILE A 417 -21.95 -1.58 -21.24
CA ILE A 417 -20.73 -1.93 -21.97
C ILE A 417 -19.94 -0.69 -22.38
N ALA A 418 -20.60 0.35 -22.89
CA ALA A 418 -19.93 1.58 -23.29
C ALA A 418 -19.20 2.23 -22.10
N VAL A 419 -19.89 2.34 -20.96
CA VAL A 419 -19.30 2.84 -19.72
C VAL A 419 -18.18 1.91 -19.23
N ALA A 420 -18.35 0.60 -19.30
CA ALA A 420 -17.32 -0.38 -18.92
C ALA A 420 -16.02 -0.20 -19.73
N VAL A 421 -16.11 -0.05 -21.05
CA VAL A 421 -14.94 0.09 -21.92
C VAL A 421 -14.15 1.34 -21.56
N VAL A 422 -14.83 2.48 -21.47
CA VAL A 422 -14.21 3.76 -21.13
C VAL A 422 -13.64 3.73 -19.71
N ALA A 423 -14.38 3.18 -18.74
CA ALA A 423 -13.95 3.11 -17.36
C ALA A 423 -12.70 2.23 -17.18
N VAL A 424 -12.66 1.04 -17.78
CA VAL A 424 -11.50 0.15 -17.64
C VAL A 424 -10.23 0.78 -18.22
N LEU A 425 -10.35 1.43 -19.39
CA LEU A 425 -9.23 2.15 -19.99
C LEU A 425 -8.74 3.29 -19.09
N ALA A 426 -9.65 4.15 -18.61
CA ALA A 426 -9.31 5.31 -17.81
C ALA A 426 -8.73 4.94 -16.43
N HIS A 427 -9.31 3.96 -15.75
CA HIS A 427 -8.83 3.49 -14.44
C HIS A 427 -7.45 2.82 -14.54
N SER A 428 -7.25 2.01 -15.57
CA SER A 428 -5.95 1.37 -15.81
C SER A 428 -4.89 2.38 -16.24
N TRP A 429 -5.27 3.40 -17.02
CA TRP A 429 -4.41 4.52 -17.38
C TRP A 429 -3.98 5.32 -16.15
N ALA A 430 -4.94 5.74 -15.30
CA ALA A 430 -4.66 6.52 -14.09
C ALA A 430 -3.78 5.73 -13.10
N THR A 431 -4.00 4.42 -12.98
CA THR A 431 -3.16 3.53 -12.18
C THR A 431 -1.73 3.52 -12.69
N ALA A 432 -1.54 3.37 -14.00
CA ALA A 432 -0.22 3.37 -14.63
C ALA A 432 0.48 4.72 -14.54
N GLU A 433 -0.22 5.84 -14.74
CA GLU A 433 0.36 7.18 -14.66
C GLU A 433 0.92 7.46 -13.25
N VAL A 434 0.12 7.21 -12.20
CA VAL A 434 0.51 7.44 -10.80
C VAL A 434 1.67 6.51 -10.39
N LEU A 435 1.65 5.25 -10.82
CA LEU A 435 2.73 4.31 -10.51
C LEU A 435 4.00 4.59 -11.34
N ALA A 436 3.85 5.16 -12.54
CA ALA A 436 4.96 5.56 -13.40
C ALA A 436 5.71 6.81 -12.90
N GLU A 437 5.14 7.61 -12.00
CA GLU A 437 5.83 8.74 -11.35
C GLU A 437 6.92 8.28 -10.37
N ASN A 438 6.81 7.06 -9.85
CA ASN A 438 7.85 6.46 -9.01
C ASN A 438 8.90 5.76 -9.88
N VAL A 439 9.97 6.50 -10.19
CA VAL A 439 11.05 6.13 -11.12
C VAL A 439 11.72 4.78 -10.78
N SER A 440 11.71 4.36 -9.51
CA SER A 440 12.40 3.14 -9.06
C SER A 440 11.63 1.82 -9.27
N ARG A 441 10.30 1.82 -9.49
CA ARG A 441 9.48 0.59 -9.50
C ARG A 441 8.29 0.57 -10.48
N SER A 442 8.28 1.51 -11.43
CA SER A 442 7.12 1.90 -12.22
C SER A 442 6.39 0.76 -12.97
N THR A 443 7.09 -0.05 -13.77
CA THR A 443 6.42 -0.98 -14.70
C THR A 443 5.94 -2.27 -14.03
N ALA A 444 6.76 -2.87 -13.16
CA ALA A 444 6.41 -4.12 -12.49
C ALA A 444 5.22 -3.95 -11.54
N VAL A 445 5.18 -2.85 -10.79
CA VAL A 445 4.08 -2.53 -9.88
C VAL A 445 2.80 -2.22 -10.66
N THR A 446 2.90 -1.53 -11.79
CA THR A 446 1.76 -1.30 -12.70
C THR A 446 1.18 -2.61 -13.23
N CYS A 447 2.04 -3.52 -13.72
CA CYS A 447 1.62 -4.84 -14.17
C CYS A 447 0.96 -5.66 -13.04
N GLY A 448 1.51 -5.59 -11.82
CA GLY A 448 0.93 -6.20 -10.63
C GLY A 448 -0.47 -5.65 -10.29
N ALA A 449 -0.64 -4.33 -10.30
CA ALA A 449 -1.93 -3.70 -10.04
C ALA A 449 -2.99 -4.08 -11.09
N VAL A 450 -2.61 -4.12 -12.38
CA VAL A 450 -3.49 -4.58 -13.46
C VAL A 450 -3.88 -6.04 -13.26
N LEU A 451 -2.94 -6.92 -12.91
CA LEU A 451 -3.21 -8.33 -12.65
C LEU A 451 -4.20 -8.50 -11.48
N VAL A 452 -4.00 -7.75 -10.39
CA VAL A 452 -4.94 -7.76 -9.25
C VAL A 452 -6.34 -7.35 -9.69
N ALA A 453 -6.48 -6.27 -10.46
CA ALA A 453 -7.78 -5.84 -10.97
C ALA A 453 -8.44 -6.90 -11.87
N VAL A 454 -7.68 -7.58 -12.73
CA VAL A 454 -8.17 -8.69 -13.57
C VAL A 454 -8.66 -9.86 -12.70
N CYS A 455 -7.91 -10.23 -11.67
CA CYS A 455 -8.28 -11.28 -10.73
C CYS A 455 -9.55 -10.91 -9.93
N VAL A 456 -9.64 -9.68 -9.43
CA VAL A 456 -10.82 -9.15 -8.73
C VAL A 456 -12.05 -9.16 -9.65
N PHE A 457 -11.90 -8.72 -10.90
CA PHE A 457 -12.98 -8.75 -11.89
C PHE A 457 -13.45 -10.18 -12.16
N TYR A 458 -12.52 -11.12 -12.36
CA TYR A 458 -12.85 -12.53 -12.55
C TYR A 458 -13.58 -13.12 -11.35
N ALA A 459 -13.07 -12.90 -10.13
CA ALA A 459 -13.70 -13.34 -8.89
C ALA A 459 -15.12 -12.75 -8.73
N SER A 460 -15.28 -11.46 -9.00
CA SER A 460 -16.57 -10.77 -8.96
C SER A 460 -17.57 -11.35 -9.98
N LEU A 461 -17.13 -11.61 -11.22
CA LEU A 461 -17.92 -12.29 -12.25
C LEU A 461 -18.39 -13.68 -11.82
N VAL A 462 -17.51 -14.45 -11.18
CA VAL A 462 -17.82 -15.81 -10.69
C VAL A 462 -18.81 -15.76 -9.53
N ALA A 463 -18.56 -14.90 -8.53
CA ALA A 463 -19.44 -14.73 -7.37
C ALA A 463 -20.83 -14.20 -7.75
N SER A 464 -20.92 -13.50 -8.87
CA SER A 464 -22.16 -12.86 -9.36
C SER A 464 -23.00 -13.73 -10.28
N ARG A 465 -22.58 -14.96 -10.62
CA ARG A 465 -23.19 -15.78 -11.69
C ARG A 465 -24.70 -15.97 -11.57
N ASP A 466 -25.20 -16.07 -10.34
CA ASP A 466 -26.61 -16.34 -10.05
C ASP A 466 -27.46 -15.08 -9.86
N LEU A 467 -26.87 -13.88 -9.97
CA LEU A 467 -27.62 -12.62 -9.89
C LEU A 467 -28.61 -12.48 -11.04
N ARG A 468 -29.83 -12.04 -10.69
CA ARG A 468 -30.90 -11.70 -11.63
C ARG A 468 -31.40 -10.29 -11.34
N VAL A 469 -31.90 -9.60 -12.37
CA VAL A 469 -32.39 -8.22 -12.27
C VAL A 469 -33.51 -8.07 -11.23
N GLU A 470 -34.38 -9.08 -11.12
CA GLU A 470 -35.52 -9.10 -10.18
C GLU A 470 -35.11 -9.28 -8.71
N ARG A 471 -33.90 -9.81 -8.44
CA ARG A 471 -33.39 -10.08 -7.08
C ARG A 471 -31.89 -9.78 -7.01
N VAL A 472 -31.54 -8.50 -7.05
CA VAL A 472 -30.18 -8.08 -6.69
C VAL A 472 -29.97 -8.32 -5.19
N SER A 473 -28.96 -9.11 -4.85
CA SER A 473 -28.69 -9.49 -3.47
C SER A 473 -28.31 -8.27 -2.61
N LEU A 474 -28.64 -8.33 -1.31
CA LEU A 474 -28.26 -7.27 -0.36
C LEU A 474 -26.74 -6.98 -0.38
N PRO A 475 -25.84 -7.99 -0.40
CA PRO A 475 -24.40 -7.74 -0.51
C PRO A 475 -24.00 -6.98 -1.77
N ALA A 476 -24.60 -7.29 -2.94
CA ALA A 476 -24.30 -6.58 -4.18
C ALA A 476 -24.76 -5.12 -4.11
N ARG A 477 -25.93 -4.85 -3.52
CA ARG A 477 -26.42 -3.48 -3.31
C ARG A 477 -25.55 -2.68 -2.33
N MET A 478 -25.10 -3.32 -1.25
CA MET A 478 -24.18 -2.70 -0.29
C MET A 478 -22.83 -2.38 -0.94
N LEU A 479 -22.28 -3.29 -1.76
CA LEU A 479 -21.07 -3.04 -2.54
C LEU A 479 -21.24 -1.83 -3.47
N GLY A 480 -22.35 -1.77 -4.22
CA GLY A 480 -22.65 -0.64 -5.09
C GLY A 480 -22.77 0.69 -4.32
N ALA A 481 -23.46 0.68 -3.19
CA ALA A 481 -23.64 1.87 -2.35
C ALA A 481 -22.29 2.35 -1.78
N PHE A 482 -21.48 1.43 -1.30
CA PHE A 482 -20.14 1.70 -0.78
C PHE A 482 -19.25 2.36 -1.84
N VAL A 483 -19.19 1.80 -3.06
CA VAL A 483 -18.39 2.38 -4.15
C VAL A 483 -18.89 3.76 -4.56
N ALA A 484 -20.21 3.96 -4.63
CA ALA A 484 -20.80 5.26 -4.96
C ALA A 484 -20.47 6.33 -3.90
N VAL A 485 -20.59 6.00 -2.61
CA VAL A 485 -20.24 6.91 -1.50
C VAL A 485 -18.76 7.28 -1.55
N LEU A 486 -17.89 6.31 -1.82
CA LEU A 486 -16.46 6.57 -1.89
C LEU A 486 -16.08 7.45 -3.09
N ALA A 487 -16.74 7.26 -4.25
CA ALA A 487 -16.57 8.14 -5.40
C ALA A 487 -16.98 9.59 -5.10
N VAL A 488 -18.07 9.80 -4.36
CA VAL A 488 -18.49 11.13 -3.89
C VAL A 488 -17.45 11.72 -2.93
N ALA A 489 -16.98 10.93 -1.96
CA ALA A 489 -15.98 11.38 -0.99
C ALA A 489 -14.67 11.80 -1.69
N TRP A 490 -14.18 11.01 -2.64
CA TRP A 490 -13.01 11.35 -3.44
C TRP A 490 -13.21 12.60 -4.29
N ARG A 491 -14.41 12.81 -4.84
CA ARG A 491 -14.70 14.04 -5.59
C ARG A 491 -14.69 15.27 -4.69
N LEU A 492 -15.24 15.18 -3.48
CA LEU A 492 -15.19 16.26 -2.49
C LEU A 492 -13.75 16.55 -2.03
N ALA A 493 -12.90 15.53 -1.90
CA ALA A 493 -11.49 15.74 -1.58
C ALA A 493 -10.75 16.47 -2.71
N GLU A 494 -11.03 16.14 -3.98
CA GLU A 494 -10.51 16.89 -5.12
C GLU A 494 -10.97 18.35 -5.08
N TYR A 495 -12.23 18.61 -4.70
CA TYR A 495 -12.78 19.97 -4.60
C TYR A 495 -12.03 20.81 -3.58
N ARG A 496 -11.75 20.24 -2.40
CA ARG A 496 -10.95 20.91 -1.39
C ARG A 496 -9.57 21.25 -1.93
N SER A 497 -8.91 20.28 -2.56
CA SER A 497 -7.56 20.48 -3.11
C SER A 497 -7.52 21.51 -4.24
N TRP A 498 -8.57 21.57 -5.05
CA TRP A 498 -8.72 22.53 -6.14
C TRP A 498 -8.99 23.93 -5.60
N PHE A 499 -9.87 24.03 -4.60
CA PHE A 499 -10.17 25.29 -3.94
C PHE A 499 -8.94 25.89 -3.26
N GLU A 500 -8.16 25.07 -2.54
CA GLU A 500 -6.95 25.52 -1.84
C GLU A 500 -5.82 25.90 -2.82
N ARG A 501 -5.62 25.14 -3.90
CA ARG A 501 -4.46 25.32 -4.80
C ARG A 501 -4.70 26.27 -5.96
N GLU A 502 -5.89 26.27 -6.54
CA GLU A 502 -6.21 27.07 -7.72
C GLU A 502 -7.12 28.26 -7.36
N VAL A 503 -8.24 28.03 -6.67
CA VAL A 503 -9.22 29.10 -6.45
C VAL A 503 -8.73 30.15 -5.45
N ALA A 504 -8.19 29.72 -4.30
CA ALA A 504 -7.73 30.63 -3.26
C ALA A 504 -6.53 31.47 -3.73
N THR A 505 -5.62 30.87 -4.50
CA THR A 505 -4.47 31.53 -5.10
C THR A 505 -4.88 32.48 -6.23
N GLU A 506 -5.72 32.06 -7.17
CA GLU A 506 -6.24 32.95 -8.23
C GLU A 506 -7.09 34.09 -7.68
N ALA A 507 -7.90 33.83 -6.64
CA ALA A 507 -8.69 34.87 -5.97
C ALA A 507 -7.80 35.89 -5.26
N ALA A 508 -6.71 35.45 -4.61
CA ALA A 508 -5.72 36.36 -4.03
C ALA A 508 -5.02 37.23 -5.08
N LEU A 509 -4.93 36.76 -6.33
CA LEU A 509 -4.38 37.49 -7.48
C LEU A 509 -5.45 38.32 -8.24
N GLY A 510 -6.72 38.32 -7.80
CA GLY A 510 -7.81 39.02 -8.47
C GLY A 510 -8.27 38.40 -9.79
N LEU A 511 -7.91 37.14 -10.06
CA LEU A 511 -8.11 36.43 -11.33
C LEU A 511 -9.07 35.24 -11.21
N ALA A 512 -9.94 35.21 -10.20
CA ALA A 512 -10.81 34.07 -9.91
C ALA A 512 -11.65 33.64 -11.14
N ARG A 513 -11.42 32.42 -11.62
CA ARG A 513 -12.21 31.81 -12.70
C ARG A 513 -13.49 31.19 -12.13
N LEU A 514 -14.64 31.48 -12.75
CA LEU A 514 -15.93 30.91 -12.37
C LEU A 514 -16.23 29.63 -13.17
N PRO A 515 -16.67 28.53 -12.54
CA PRO A 515 -17.02 27.29 -13.23
C PRO A 515 -18.42 27.37 -13.86
N LEU A 516 -18.52 28.14 -14.95
CA LEU A 516 -19.79 28.49 -15.60
C LEU A 516 -20.58 27.27 -16.06
N LEU A 517 -19.90 26.20 -16.48
CA LEU A 517 -20.56 24.99 -16.97
C LEU A 517 -21.22 24.20 -15.84
N SER A 518 -20.56 24.07 -14.69
CA SER A 518 -21.16 23.45 -13.49
C SER A 518 -22.36 24.26 -12.98
N ILE A 519 -22.22 25.59 -12.93
CA ILE A 519 -23.32 26.51 -12.53
C ILE A 519 -24.50 26.39 -13.50
N GLY A 520 -24.24 26.37 -14.81
CA GLY A 520 -25.27 26.19 -15.83
C GLY A 520 -26.03 24.86 -15.69
N LEU A 521 -25.31 23.76 -15.46
CA LEU A 521 -25.92 22.45 -15.21
C LEU A 521 -26.76 22.41 -13.94
N LEU A 522 -26.32 23.10 -12.87
CA LEU A 522 -27.08 23.21 -11.63
C LEU A 522 -28.38 23.99 -11.85
N ILE A 523 -28.34 25.11 -12.58
CA ILE A 523 -29.52 25.90 -12.95
C ILE A 523 -30.50 25.03 -13.76
N VAL A 524 -30.00 24.30 -14.77
CA VAL A 524 -30.83 23.39 -15.57
C VAL A 524 -31.45 22.30 -14.70
N ALA A 525 -30.70 21.72 -13.77
CA ALA A 525 -31.19 20.70 -12.85
C ALA A 525 -32.34 21.25 -11.97
N VAL A 526 -32.17 22.45 -11.41
CA VAL A 526 -33.19 23.11 -10.57
C VAL A 526 -34.44 23.46 -11.39
N ILE A 527 -34.29 24.01 -12.60
CA ILE A 527 -35.41 24.32 -13.50
C ILE A 527 -36.20 23.06 -13.86
N TRP A 528 -35.51 21.97 -14.20
CA TRP A 528 -36.17 20.70 -14.53
C TRP A 528 -36.81 20.03 -13.32
N TRP A 529 -36.22 20.18 -12.13
CA TRP A 529 -36.80 19.71 -10.88
C TRP A 529 -38.09 20.47 -10.55
N MET A 530 -38.08 21.80 -10.62
CA MET A 530 -39.27 22.64 -10.40
C MET A 530 -40.39 22.35 -11.42
N ARG A 531 -40.03 22.16 -12.70
CA ARG A 531 -41.00 21.82 -13.76
C ARG A 531 -41.59 20.41 -13.63
N GLY A 532 -40.86 19.49 -13.00
CA GLY A 532 -41.32 18.11 -12.77
C GLY A 532 -42.24 17.93 -11.55
N GLY A 533 -42.35 18.95 -10.68
CA GLY A 533 -43.18 18.92 -9.47
C GLY A 533 -44.65 19.30 -9.67
N GLY A 534 -45.01 19.89 -10.80
CA GLY A 534 -46.40 20.21 -11.14
C GLY A 534 -47.12 18.99 -11.71
N LYS A 535 -48.22 18.56 -11.07
CA LYS A 535 -49.17 17.58 -11.65
C LYS A 535 -49.79 18.17 -12.93
N SER A 536 -49.15 18.03 -14.09
CA SER A 536 -49.81 18.33 -15.38
C SER A 536 -50.66 17.13 -15.81
N PRO A 537 -51.92 17.32 -16.23
CA PRO A 537 -52.83 16.23 -16.62
C PRO A 537 -52.59 15.74 -18.07
N LEU A 538 -51.34 15.72 -18.54
CA LEU A 538 -51.01 15.29 -19.90
C LEU A 538 -50.80 13.76 -19.97
N PRO A 539 -51.23 13.10 -21.06
CA PRO A 539 -51.15 11.65 -21.23
C PRO A 539 -49.68 11.15 -21.19
N GLU A 540 -49.49 9.90 -20.73
CA GLU A 540 -48.18 9.29 -20.44
C GLU A 540 -47.14 9.35 -21.58
N ALA A 541 -47.58 9.50 -22.84
CA ALA A 541 -46.72 9.58 -24.01
C ALA A 541 -45.88 10.87 -24.11
N GLU A 542 -46.26 11.94 -23.41
CA GLU A 542 -45.55 13.25 -23.44
C GLU A 542 -44.78 13.58 -22.15
N GLN A 543 -44.77 12.68 -21.16
CA GLN A 543 -44.00 12.89 -19.93
C GLN A 543 -42.49 12.83 -20.24
N ARG A 544 -41.84 14.01 -20.30
CA ARG A 544 -40.37 14.11 -20.39
C ARG A 544 -39.70 13.21 -19.34
N PRO A 545 -38.55 12.58 -19.64
CA PRO A 545 -37.94 11.60 -18.74
C PRO A 545 -37.65 12.21 -17.37
N ARG A 546 -38.33 11.70 -16.33
CA ARG A 546 -38.20 12.11 -14.92
C ARG A 546 -36.77 11.92 -14.32
N GLY A 547 -35.77 11.58 -15.12
CA GLY A 547 -34.37 11.37 -14.71
C GLY A 547 -33.38 12.47 -15.14
N LEU A 548 -33.74 13.36 -16.06
CA LEU A 548 -32.83 14.37 -16.64
C LEU A 548 -32.30 15.38 -15.60
N HIS A 549 -33.11 15.78 -14.62
CA HIS A 549 -32.67 16.66 -13.53
C HIS A 549 -31.59 16.01 -12.67
N ARG A 550 -31.65 14.68 -12.45
CA ARG A 550 -30.65 13.95 -11.66
C ARG A 550 -29.32 13.85 -12.40
N LEU A 551 -29.37 13.62 -13.72
CA LEU A 551 -28.18 13.62 -14.57
C LEU A 551 -27.52 15.00 -14.62
N ALA A 552 -28.31 16.07 -14.74
CA ALA A 552 -27.80 17.44 -14.71
C ALA A 552 -27.15 17.78 -13.36
N PHE A 553 -27.76 17.35 -12.24
CA PHE A 553 -27.19 17.54 -10.90
C PHE A 553 -25.87 16.77 -10.71
N VAL A 554 -25.83 15.49 -11.11
CA VAL A 554 -24.60 14.68 -11.07
C VAL A 554 -23.53 15.27 -11.99
N GLY A 555 -23.91 15.77 -13.17
CA GLY A 555 -23.00 16.46 -14.09
C GLY A 555 -22.41 17.73 -13.47
N ALA A 556 -23.24 18.58 -12.84
CA ALA A 556 -22.77 19.76 -12.11
C ALA A 556 -21.79 19.39 -11.00
N PHE A 557 -22.12 18.35 -10.21
CA PHE A 557 -21.27 17.82 -9.15
C PHE A 557 -20.01 17.09 -9.67
N LEU A 558 -19.93 16.70 -10.92
CA LEU A 558 -18.70 16.13 -11.48
C LEU A 558 -17.87 17.21 -12.16
N LEU A 559 -18.43 18.30 -12.69
CA LEU A 559 -17.66 19.22 -13.54
C LEU A 559 -17.04 20.42 -12.80
N LEU A 560 -17.39 20.67 -11.53
CA LEU A 560 -16.97 21.88 -10.79
C LEU A 560 -15.46 22.25 -10.85
N PRO A 561 -14.50 21.31 -10.72
CA PRO A 561 -13.07 21.62 -10.75
C PRO A 561 -12.51 21.90 -12.15
N TYR A 562 -13.29 21.66 -13.19
CA TYR A 562 -12.85 21.78 -14.58
C TYR A 562 -13.17 23.14 -15.21
N GLY A 563 -13.73 24.08 -14.44
CA GLY A 563 -14.24 25.36 -14.95
C GLY A 563 -15.59 25.22 -15.64
#